data_AF-A0A376WC46-F1
#
_entry.id   AF-A0A376WC46-F1
#
_cell.length_a   1.000
_cell.length_b   1.000
_cell.length_c   1.000
_cell.angle_alpha   90.00
_cell.angle_beta   90.00
_cell.angle_gamma   90.00
#
_symmetry.space_group_name_H-M   'P 1'
#
loop_
_entity.id
_entity.type
_entity.pdbx_description
1 polymer ?
#
loop_
_entity_poly.entity_id
_entity_poly.type
_entity_poly.pdbx_seq_one_letter_code
_entity_poly.pdbx_strand_id
1 'polypeptide(L)'
;MAFLTSTFHYLLSHPAIADRKVNQPRALIMAPTRELAVQIHADAEPLAEATGLKLGLAYGGDGYDKQLKVLESGVDILIGTTGRLIDYAKQNHINLGAIQVVVLDEADRMYDLGLLKISAGCSAVCRLQTSASTCCSPPRFRTGYVNWRSSR
;
A
#
# COMPACT_ATOMS: atom_id res chain seq x y z
N MET A 1 -4.27 13.94 -1.50
CA MET A 1 -3.80 14.58 -0.25
C MET A 1 -4.52 14.10 1.00
N ALA A 2 -5.84 14.16 1.13
CA ALA A 2 -6.51 13.76 2.39
C ALA A 2 -6.21 12.32 2.89
N PHE A 3 -5.85 11.39 1.99
CA PHE A 3 -5.44 10.04 2.39
C PHE A 3 -4.06 10.00 3.06
N LEU A 4 -3.12 10.87 2.69
CA LEU A 4 -1.77 10.89 3.28
C LEU A 4 -1.86 11.21 4.77
N THR A 5 -2.51 12.32 5.12
CA THR A 5 -2.69 12.71 6.53
C THR A 5 -3.36 11.59 7.34
N SER A 6 -4.35 10.93 6.76
CA SER A 6 -5.05 9.80 7.40
C SER A 6 -4.12 8.58 7.61
N THR A 7 -3.34 8.22 6.58
CA THR A 7 -2.35 7.13 6.65
C THR A 7 -1.31 7.41 7.73
N PHE A 8 -0.70 8.60 7.72
CA PHE A 8 0.31 8.99 8.69
C PHE A 8 -0.26 8.99 10.11
N HIS A 9 -1.43 9.60 10.33
CA HIS A 9 -2.09 9.61 11.62
C HIS A 9 -2.35 8.19 12.14
N TYR A 10 -2.87 7.30 11.29
CA TYR A 10 -3.11 5.91 11.66
C TYR A 10 -1.84 5.17 12.05
N LEU A 11 -0.76 5.32 11.28
CA LEU A 11 0.52 4.66 11.56
C LEU A 11 1.19 5.17 12.84
N LEU A 12 0.98 6.42 13.19
CA LEU A 12 1.46 7.01 14.44
C LEU A 12 0.65 6.54 15.65
N SER A 13 -0.67 6.36 15.50
CA SER A 13 -1.54 5.92 16.60
C SER A 13 -1.55 4.40 16.80
N HIS A 14 -1.12 3.63 15.80
CA HIS A 14 -1.05 2.17 15.87
C HIS A 14 0.40 1.74 15.62
N PRO A 15 1.20 1.41 16.64
CA PRO A 15 2.60 1.04 16.44
C PRO A 15 2.79 -0.20 15.56
N ALA A 16 4.00 -0.37 15.03
CA ALA A 16 4.37 -1.58 14.30
C ALA A 16 4.31 -2.82 15.22
N ILE A 17 4.01 -3.98 14.64
CA ILE A 17 4.13 -5.27 15.35
C ILE A 17 5.59 -5.53 15.75
N ALA A 18 5.80 -6.15 16.90
CA ALA A 18 7.13 -6.29 17.52
C ALA A 18 8.12 -7.14 16.68
N ASP A 19 7.60 -8.09 15.90
CA ASP A 19 8.37 -9.03 15.07
C ASP A 19 8.43 -8.62 13.58
N ARG A 20 8.11 -7.36 13.28
CA ARG A 20 8.15 -6.83 11.92
C ARG A 20 9.56 -6.91 11.32
N LYS A 21 9.64 -7.43 10.10
CA LYS A 21 10.86 -7.51 9.29
C LYS A 21 11.07 -6.24 8.44
N VAL A 22 12.32 -6.01 8.03
CA VAL A 22 12.73 -4.85 7.22
C VAL A 22 11.94 -4.75 5.90
N ASN A 23 11.66 -5.88 5.26
CA ASN A 23 10.92 -5.96 4.00
C ASN A 23 9.39 -5.92 4.16
N GLN A 24 8.87 -5.60 5.36
CA GLN A 24 7.44 -5.55 5.63
C GLN A 24 6.95 -4.11 5.77
N PRO A 25 6.54 -3.44 4.68
CA PRO A 25 5.89 -2.14 4.79
C PRO A 25 4.60 -2.22 5.62
N ARG A 26 4.22 -1.09 6.23
CA ARG A 26 3.01 -0.94 7.04
C ARG A 26 1.89 -0.26 6.28
N ALA A 27 2.21 0.58 5.29
CA ALA A 27 1.25 1.13 4.36
C ALA A 27 1.66 0.89 2.91
N LEU A 28 0.68 0.66 2.06
CA LEU A 28 0.84 0.50 0.63
C LEU A 28 -0.08 1.49 -0.10
N ILE A 29 0.47 2.32 -0.96
CA ILE A 29 -0.27 3.32 -1.74
C ILE A 29 -0.03 3.04 -3.22
N MET A 30 -1.06 2.57 -3.91
CA MET A 30 -0.98 2.23 -5.32
C MET A 30 -1.44 3.39 -6.19
N ALA A 31 -0.67 3.68 -7.23
CA ALA A 31 -1.00 4.65 -8.26
C ALA A 31 -0.96 4.00 -9.65
N PRO A 32 -1.81 4.41 -10.61
CA PRO A 32 -1.86 3.83 -11.95
C PRO A 32 -0.64 4.18 -12.81
N THR A 33 0.01 5.32 -12.55
CA THR A 33 1.12 5.84 -13.36
C THR A 33 2.33 6.21 -12.52
N ARG A 34 3.51 6.27 -13.18
CA ARG A 34 4.77 6.68 -12.55
C ARG A 34 4.68 8.11 -12.04
N GLU A 35 4.11 9.00 -12.85
CA GLU A 35 4.00 10.42 -12.58
C GLU A 35 3.18 10.66 -11.32
N LEU A 36 2.06 9.94 -11.17
CA LEU A 36 1.22 10.05 -9.99
C LEU A 36 1.91 9.45 -8.75
N ALA A 37 2.61 8.32 -8.88
CA ALA A 37 3.38 7.75 -7.78
C ALA A 37 4.47 8.71 -7.27
N VAL A 38 5.19 9.36 -8.19
CA VAL A 38 6.22 10.37 -7.88
C VAL A 38 5.60 11.58 -7.19
N GLN A 39 4.45 12.06 -7.68
CA GLN A 39 3.76 13.19 -7.06
C GLN A 39 3.29 12.86 -5.64
N ILE A 40 2.66 11.70 -5.43
CA ILE A 40 2.22 11.26 -4.11
C ILE A 40 3.42 11.10 -3.15
N HIS A 41 4.55 10.62 -3.64
CA HIS A 41 5.78 10.52 -2.85
C HIS A 41 6.29 11.89 -2.42
N ALA A 42 6.44 12.83 -3.37
CA ALA A 42 6.86 14.19 -3.07
C ALA A 42 5.92 14.88 -2.06
N ASP A 43 4.61 14.67 -2.18
CA ASP A 43 3.62 15.21 -1.24
C ASP A 43 3.69 14.53 0.16
N ALA A 44 4.24 13.32 0.25
CA ALA A 44 4.42 12.58 1.49
C ALA A 44 5.75 12.88 2.21
N GLU A 45 6.77 13.38 1.50
CA GLU A 45 8.10 13.67 2.05
C GLU A 45 8.06 14.60 3.28
N PRO A 46 7.36 15.75 3.27
CA PRO A 46 7.31 16.64 4.44
C PRO A 46 6.69 15.96 5.68
N LEU A 47 5.74 15.04 5.47
CA LEU A 47 5.10 14.29 6.55
C LEU A 47 6.05 13.21 7.09
N ALA A 48 6.80 12.55 6.21
CA ALA A 48 7.82 11.57 6.57
C ALA A 48 8.94 12.20 7.41
N GLU A 49 9.45 13.36 6.98
CA GLU A 49 10.47 14.11 7.71
C GLU A 49 9.99 14.52 9.10
N ALA A 50 8.74 14.98 9.23
CA ALA A 50 8.17 15.39 10.51
C ALA A 50 7.89 14.22 11.47
N THR A 51 7.74 13.00 10.97
CA THR A 51 7.28 11.83 11.76
C THR A 51 8.34 10.76 11.95
N GLY A 52 9.42 10.79 11.15
CA GLY A 52 10.45 9.76 11.12
C GLY A 52 10.04 8.46 10.40
N LEU A 53 8.85 8.41 9.78
CA LEU A 53 8.42 7.27 8.97
C LEU A 53 9.19 7.23 7.66
N LYS A 54 9.64 6.05 7.24
CA LYS A 54 10.43 5.87 6.00
C LYS A 54 9.54 5.62 4.79
N LEU A 55 9.79 6.35 3.71
CA LEU A 55 9.11 6.18 2.43
C LEU A 55 9.91 5.30 1.47
N GLY A 56 9.19 4.56 0.62
CA GLY A 56 9.72 3.91 -0.57
C GLY A 56 8.89 4.28 -1.79
N LEU A 57 9.55 4.38 -2.94
CA LEU A 57 8.91 4.66 -4.23
C LEU A 57 9.24 3.55 -5.23
N ALA A 58 8.21 2.95 -5.81
CA ALA A 58 8.32 1.80 -6.70
C ALA A 58 7.59 2.03 -8.03
N TYR A 59 8.31 2.05 -9.16
CA TYR A 59 7.67 2.12 -10.48
C TYR A 59 8.50 1.45 -11.60
N GLY A 60 7.86 1.21 -12.73
CA GLY A 60 8.45 0.63 -13.94
C GLY A 60 9.39 1.59 -14.68
N GLY A 61 10.22 1.05 -15.58
CA GLY A 61 11.26 1.80 -16.31
C GLY A 61 12.59 1.74 -15.57
N ASP A 62 13.12 2.88 -15.16
CA ASP A 62 14.50 3.01 -14.70
C ASP A 62 14.68 2.93 -13.17
N GLY A 63 15.93 2.70 -12.77
CA GLY A 63 16.35 2.86 -11.38
C GLY A 63 15.99 1.68 -10.48
N TYR A 64 15.80 0.49 -11.03
CA TYR A 64 15.46 -0.72 -10.28
C TYR A 64 16.38 -0.94 -9.07
N ASP A 65 17.69 -0.91 -9.27
CA ASP A 65 18.67 -1.16 -8.20
C ASP A 65 18.64 -0.08 -7.11
N LYS A 66 18.37 1.18 -7.50
CA LYS A 66 18.24 2.28 -6.53
C LYS A 66 16.97 2.11 -5.69
N GLN A 67 15.85 1.79 -6.34
CA GLN A 67 14.57 1.51 -5.66
C GLN A 67 14.72 0.31 -4.72
N LEU A 68 15.42 -0.74 -5.14
CA LEU A 68 15.65 -1.93 -4.33
C LEU A 68 16.52 -1.64 -3.10
N LYS A 69 17.61 -0.88 -3.24
CA LYS A 69 18.44 -0.46 -2.10
C LYS A 69 17.64 0.31 -1.04
N VAL A 70 16.68 1.14 -1.46
CA VAL A 70 15.78 1.84 -0.52
C VAL A 70 14.91 0.84 0.22
N LEU A 71 14.33 -0.15 -0.47
CA LEU A 71 13.54 -1.22 0.16
C LEU A 71 14.38 -2.05 1.15
N GLU A 72 15.62 -2.37 0.80
CA GLU A 72 16.55 -3.11 1.66
C GLU A 72 16.93 -2.34 2.93
N SER A 73 16.89 -1.00 2.89
CA SER A 73 17.08 -0.14 4.08
C SER A 73 15.86 -0.10 5.03
N GLY A 74 14.74 -0.68 4.58
CA GLY A 74 13.47 -0.76 5.28
C GLY A 74 12.60 0.47 5.05
N VAL A 75 11.33 0.23 4.70
CA VAL A 75 10.33 1.27 4.46
C VAL A 75 9.07 1.01 5.28
N ASP A 76 8.45 2.09 5.79
CA ASP A 76 7.18 2.04 6.51
C ASP A 76 6.00 2.22 5.56
N ILE A 77 6.14 3.12 4.58
CA ILE A 77 5.12 3.44 3.60
C ILE A 77 5.71 3.21 2.21
N LEU A 78 5.11 2.31 1.44
CA LEU A 78 5.50 2.03 0.07
C LEU A 78 4.49 2.61 -0.91
N ILE A 79 4.94 3.53 -1.75
CA ILE A 79 4.16 4.17 -2.79
C ILE A 79 4.63 3.61 -4.13
N GLY A 80 3.72 3.23 -5.02
CA GLY A 80 4.17 2.74 -6.31
C GLY A 80 3.12 2.35 -7.33
N THR A 81 3.59 2.04 -8.52
CA THR A 81 2.73 1.51 -9.57
C THR A 81 2.42 0.04 -9.35
N THR A 82 1.18 -0.33 -9.68
CA THR A 82 0.64 -1.66 -9.38
C THR A 82 1.51 -2.79 -9.92
N GLY A 83 1.98 -2.68 -11.18
CA GLY A 83 2.86 -3.68 -11.79
C GLY A 83 4.17 -3.88 -11.03
N ARG A 84 4.87 -2.79 -10.66
CA ARG A 84 6.15 -2.89 -9.94
C ARG A 84 5.98 -3.45 -8.53
N LEU A 85 4.91 -3.07 -7.84
CA LEU A 85 4.61 -3.59 -6.50
C LEU A 85 4.33 -5.10 -6.52
N ILE A 86 3.60 -5.58 -7.55
CA ILE A 86 3.38 -7.01 -7.77
C ILE A 86 4.72 -7.72 -8.03
N ASP A 87 5.59 -7.15 -8.85
CA ASP A 87 6.90 -7.74 -9.16
C ASP A 87 7.74 -7.88 -7.89
N TYR A 88 7.79 -6.85 -7.06
CA TYR A 88 8.50 -6.90 -5.77
C TYR A 88 7.91 -7.92 -4.80
N ALA A 89 6.59 -8.07 -4.75
CA ALA A 89 5.95 -9.09 -3.93
C ALA A 89 6.26 -10.51 -4.44
N LYS A 90 6.19 -10.74 -5.76
CA LYS A 90 6.50 -12.04 -6.38
C LYS A 90 7.96 -12.45 -6.18
N GLN A 91 8.88 -11.49 -6.21
CA GLN A 91 10.31 -11.70 -6.00
C GLN A 91 10.70 -11.73 -4.50
N ASN A 92 9.72 -11.61 -3.59
CA ASN A 92 9.93 -11.55 -2.13
C ASN A 92 10.77 -10.35 -1.64
N HIS A 93 10.92 -9.30 -2.47
CA HIS A 93 11.53 -8.03 -2.05
C HIS A 93 10.67 -7.29 -1.03
N ILE A 94 9.36 -7.49 -1.06
CA ILE A 94 8.43 -6.99 -0.05
C ILE A 94 7.52 -8.12 0.44
N ASN A 95 7.11 -8.04 1.70
CA ASN A 95 6.17 -8.95 2.33
C ASN A 95 5.02 -8.13 2.93
N LEU A 96 3.79 -8.41 2.50
CA LEU A 96 2.61 -7.61 2.87
C LEU A 96 1.97 -8.03 4.21
N GLY A 97 2.61 -8.92 4.98
CA GLY A 97 2.05 -9.48 6.22
C GLY A 97 1.92 -8.47 7.37
N ALA A 98 2.61 -7.33 7.32
CA ALA A 98 2.50 -6.27 8.34
C ALA A 98 1.71 -5.04 7.86
N ILE A 99 1.03 -5.13 6.72
CA ILE A 99 0.25 -4.04 6.15
C ILE A 99 -0.94 -3.71 7.06
N GLN A 100 -1.05 -2.44 7.42
CA GLN A 100 -2.11 -1.86 8.24
C GLN A 100 -3.05 -0.97 7.41
N VAL A 101 -2.49 -0.30 6.39
CA VAL A 101 -3.22 0.64 5.51
C VAL A 101 -2.93 0.31 4.06
N VAL A 102 -3.98 0.25 3.24
CA VAL A 102 -3.87 0.17 1.78
C VAL A 102 -4.68 1.31 1.19
N VAL A 103 -4.05 2.08 0.30
CA VAL A 103 -4.70 3.11 -0.51
C VAL A 103 -4.69 2.66 -1.96
N LEU A 104 -5.89 2.62 -2.54
CA LEU A 104 -6.13 2.27 -3.94
C LEU A 104 -6.70 3.50 -4.64
N ASP A 105 -5.98 4.00 -5.65
CA ASP A 105 -6.48 4.99 -6.59
C ASP A 105 -6.85 4.30 -7.90
N GLU A 106 -8.08 4.49 -8.41
CA GLU A 106 -8.64 3.70 -9.53
C GLU A 106 -8.79 2.20 -9.21
N ALA A 107 -9.42 1.88 -8.06
CA ALA A 107 -9.57 0.51 -7.55
C ALA A 107 -10.30 -0.46 -8.50
N ASP A 108 -11.19 0.07 -9.33
CA ASP A 108 -11.90 -0.64 -10.40
C ASP A 108 -10.96 -1.16 -11.48
N ARG A 109 -9.91 -0.40 -11.85
CA ARG A 109 -8.87 -0.87 -12.79
C ARG A 109 -7.85 -1.80 -12.14
N MET A 110 -7.69 -1.74 -10.82
CA MET A 110 -6.73 -2.59 -10.09
C MET A 110 -7.32 -3.93 -9.62
N TYR A 111 -8.65 -4.10 -9.70
CA TYR A 111 -9.33 -5.35 -9.39
C TYR A 111 -8.81 -6.53 -10.24
N ASP A 112 -8.48 -6.26 -11.50
CA ASP A 112 -8.00 -7.29 -12.46
C ASP A 112 -6.56 -7.74 -12.22
N LEU A 113 -5.80 -7.03 -11.39
CA LEU A 113 -4.36 -7.27 -11.19
C LEU A 113 -4.06 -8.26 -10.04
N GLY A 114 -5.09 -8.85 -9.43
CA GLY A 114 -4.96 -9.95 -8.47
C GLY A 114 -4.39 -9.58 -7.10
N LEU A 115 -4.19 -8.28 -6.83
CA LEU A 115 -3.63 -7.79 -5.57
C LEU A 115 -4.59 -7.87 -4.39
N LEU A 116 -5.91 -7.97 -4.61
CA LEU A 116 -6.92 -7.91 -3.54
C LEU A 116 -6.99 -9.14 -2.62
N LYS A 117 -6.03 -10.05 -2.69
CA LYS A 117 -5.82 -11.10 -1.67
C LYS A 117 -4.97 -10.60 -0.49
N ILE A 118 -4.95 -9.30 -0.21
CA ILE A 118 -4.33 -8.76 1.03
C ILE A 118 -5.24 -9.19 2.19
N SER A 119 -4.70 -10.04 3.04
CA SER A 119 -5.36 -10.78 4.12
C SER A 119 -6.22 -9.91 5.05
N ALA A 120 -7.29 -10.52 5.57
CA ALA A 120 -8.25 -9.98 6.51
C ALA A 120 -7.60 -9.21 7.69
N GLY A 121 -7.84 -7.90 7.76
CA GLY A 121 -7.39 -7.05 8.88
C GLY A 121 -6.98 -5.63 8.49
N CYS A 122 -6.79 -5.34 7.20
CA CYS A 122 -6.38 -4.00 6.75
C CYS A 122 -7.54 -3.00 6.77
N SER A 123 -7.30 -1.81 7.32
CA SER A 123 -8.19 -0.65 7.13
C SER A 123 -7.95 -0.11 5.73
N ALA A 124 -8.68 -0.61 4.73
CA ALA A 124 -8.55 -0.14 3.36
C ALA A 124 -9.14 1.28 3.24
N VAL A 125 -8.30 2.26 2.87
CA VAL A 125 -8.74 3.63 2.54
C VAL A 125 -8.81 3.71 1.01
N CYS A 126 -9.96 3.33 0.46
CA CYS A 126 -10.21 3.42 -0.97
C CYS A 126 -10.53 4.88 -1.35
N ARG A 127 -9.79 5.48 -2.29
CA ARG A 127 -10.15 6.78 -2.86
C ARG A 127 -10.90 6.55 -4.17
N LEU A 128 -12.23 6.70 -4.12
CA LEU A 128 -13.08 6.77 -5.31
C LEU A 128 -13.21 8.24 -5.72
N GLN A 129 -12.47 8.66 -6.74
CA GLN A 129 -12.86 9.78 -7.60
C GLN A 129 -13.48 9.17 -8.86
N THR A 130 -14.68 8.59 -8.81
CA THR A 130 -15.94 9.27 -9.19
C THR A 130 -17.17 8.50 -8.67
N SER A 131 -18.12 9.25 -8.10
CA SER A 131 -19.54 8.90 -7.86
C SER A 131 -19.91 7.45 -7.49
N ALA A 132 -19.44 6.93 -6.35
CA ALA A 132 -20.20 5.99 -5.51
C ALA A 132 -19.41 5.71 -4.22
N SER A 133 -19.73 6.43 -3.15
CA SER A 133 -19.11 6.28 -1.84
C SER A 133 -19.42 4.89 -1.25
N THR A 134 -18.50 3.92 -1.37
CA THR A 134 -18.48 2.74 -0.51
C THR A 134 -17.03 2.44 -0.13
N CYS A 135 -16.58 3.01 0.99
CA CYS A 135 -15.47 2.45 1.74
C CYS A 135 -15.89 1.05 2.21
N CYS A 136 -15.09 0.02 1.98
CA CYS A 136 -15.26 -1.26 2.67
C CYS A 136 -15.23 -0.99 4.17
N SER A 137 -16.41 -1.02 4.82
CA SER A 137 -16.51 -1.09 6.26
C SER A 137 -15.68 -2.27 6.78
N PRO A 138 -14.97 -2.12 7.91
CA PRO A 138 -14.15 -3.19 8.45
C PRO A 138 -15.04 -4.42 8.68
N PRO A 139 -14.68 -5.62 8.16
CA PRO A 139 -15.42 -6.80 8.55
C PRO A 139 -15.16 -7.01 10.03
N ARG A 140 -16.21 -6.93 10.84
CA ARG A 140 -16.23 -7.61 12.14
C ARG A 140 -15.75 -9.03 11.90
N PHE A 141 -14.70 -9.41 12.61
CA PHE A 141 -14.12 -10.74 12.62
C PHE A 141 -15.20 -11.84 12.57
N ARG A 142 -15.15 -12.66 11.52
CA ARG A 142 -15.42 -14.10 11.64
C ARG A 142 -14.38 -14.84 10.81
N THR A 143 -13.56 -15.60 11.51
CA THR A 143 -12.74 -16.69 11.00
C THR A 143 -13.60 -17.58 10.12
N GLY A 144 -13.28 -17.67 8.83
CA GLY A 144 -13.99 -18.52 7.89
C GLY A 144 -13.37 -18.41 6.50
N TYR A 145 -12.76 -19.50 6.05
CA TYR A 145 -12.38 -19.71 4.65
C TYR A 145 -13.57 -19.35 3.74
N VAL A 146 -13.42 -18.36 2.84
CA VAL A 146 -14.41 -18.09 1.79
C VAL A 146 -13.79 -18.45 0.44
N ASN A 147 -14.34 -19.52 -0.13
CA ASN A 147 -14.10 -20.00 -1.49
C ASN A 147 -14.80 -19.04 -2.48
N TRP A 148 -14.03 -18.30 -3.27
CA TRP A 148 -14.53 -17.29 -4.20
C TRP A 148 -14.74 -17.94 -5.59
N ARG A 149 -15.92 -18.56 -5.79
CA ARG A 149 -16.34 -19.02 -7.12
C ARG A 149 -16.90 -17.84 -7.92
N SER A 150 -16.42 -17.73 -9.15
CA SER A 150 -16.91 -16.85 -10.20
C SER A 150 -18.40 -17.11 -10.51
N SER A 151 -19.14 -16.02 -10.72
CA SER A 151 -20.41 -15.90 -11.44
C SER A 151 -20.69 -14.40 -11.48
N ARG A 152 -20.87 -13.71 -12.60
CA ARG A 152 -21.21 -14.09 -13.97
C ARG A 152 -20.78 -12.94 -14.88
#